data_AF-A0A6L8F437-F1
#
_entry.id   AF-A0A6L8F437-F1
#
_cell.length_a   1.000
_cell.length_b   1.000
_cell.length_c   1.000
_cell.angle_alpha   90.00
_cell.angle_beta   90.00
_cell.angle_gamma   90.00
#
_symmetry.space_group_name_H-M   'P 1'
#
loop_
_entity.id
_entity.type
_entity.pdbx_description
1 polymer ?
#
loop_
_entity_poly.entity_id
_entity_poly.type
_entity_poly.pdbx_seq_one_letter_code
_entity_poly.pdbx_strand_id
1 'polypeptide(L)'
;MERIELTSLGQIREADISFGDLTVFVGEQASGKSILLQLVKLILDRNDITRTLKKHGFDWHGKTEHFLSLYFGEGMEKIWSTAATKITVDNEIFELEEVLTKKEKRKAESLFLIPAHRAMTLKDGWPRAFTDYAIGDPYVVKQFSEHLRLLLEMSSGSSEDIIFPQAGRMNKIIRDTIGENIFGGAQVKLDRSGLRKRIVLDVAGSHLPFMTWSTGQREFVPLLMGLYQSMPSGGARKKIISIGL
;
A
#
# COMPACT_ATOMS: atom_id res chain seq x y z
N MET A 1 12.86 6.23 -13.77
CA MET A 1 13.39 6.29 -12.40
C MET A 1 14.33 5.15 -12.19
N GLU A 2 15.58 5.44 -12.51
CA GLU A 2 16.74 4.57 -12.34
C GLU A 2 17.54 4.99 -11.10
N ARG A 3 17.59 6.30 -10.79
CA ARG A 3 18.33 6.83 -9.65
C ARG A 3 17.57 7.94 -8.92
N ILE A 4 17.68 7.96 -7.60
CA ILE A 4 17.22 9.06 -6.76
C ILE A 4 18.36 9.49 -5.83
N GLU A 5 18.63 10.78 -5.81
CA GLU A 5 19.50 11.43 -4.84
C GLU A 5 18.63 12.34 -3.97
N LEU A 6 18.84 12.31 -2.66
CA LEU A 6 18.12 13.18 -1.75
C LEU A 6 18.94 13.58 -0.53
N THR A 7 18.65 14.75 0.01
CA THR A 7 19.21 15.25 1.27
C THR A 7 18.11 15.81 2.16
N SER A 8 18.28 15.68 3.48
CA SER A 8 17.42 16.28 4.51
C SER A 8 15.94 15.91 4.40
N LEU A 9 15.61 14.61 4.32
CA LEU A 9 14.23 14.09 4.32
C LEU A 9 13.95 13.34 5.62
N GLY A 10 13.24 13.98 6.55
CA GLY A 10 12.99 13.42 7.89
C GLY A 10 14.31 13.04 8.58
N GLN A 11 14.45 11.77 8.95
CA GLN A 11 15.68 11.21 9.55
C GLN A 11 16.78 10.89 8.52
N ILE A 12 16.50 10.95 7.22
CA ILE A 12 17.47 10.66 6.16
C ILE A 12 18.28 11.93 5.88
N ARG A 13 19.54 11.94 6.30
CA ARG A 13 20.47 13.07 6.05
C ARG A 13 20.82 13.17 4.57
N GLU A 14 21.19 12.05 3.97
CA GLU A 14 21.61 11.92 2.58
C GLU A 14 21.34 10.49 2.12
N ALA A 15 20.90 10.33 0.88
CA ALA A 15 20.83 9.03 0.22
C ALA A 15 21.03 9.19 -1.29
N ASP A 16 21.78 8.26 -1.86
CA ASP A 16 21.97 8.10 -3.30
C ASP A 16 21.67 6.64 -3.63
N ILE A 17 20.59 6.41 -4.37
CA ILE A 17 20.01 5.09 -4.57
C ILE A 17 19.82 4.86 -6.06
N SER A 18 20.44 3.78 -6.55
CA SER A 18 20.17 3.22 -7.88
C SER A 18 19.21 2.04 -7.74
N PHE A 19 18.12 2.06 -8.51
CA PHE A 19 17.10 1.02 -8.50
C PHE A 19 17.42 -0.07 -9.53
N GLY A 20 17.37 -1.33 -9.10
CA GLY A 20 17.36 -2.50 -9.98
C GLY A 20 15.98 -3.15 -10.07
N ASP A 21 15.91 -4.31 -10.72
CA ASP A 21 14.68 -5.11 -10.87
C ASP A 21 14.07 -5.51 -9.52
N LEU A 22 14.92 -5.76 -8.52
CA LEU A 22 14.56 -5.97 -7.13
C LEU A 22 15.50 -5.14 -6.27
N THR A 23 14.93 -4.20 -5.53
CA THR A 23 15.65 -3.36 -4.57
C THR A 23 15.11 -3.62 -3.17
N VAL A 24 15.99 -4.02 -2.24
CA VAL A 24 15.62 -4.34 -0.85
C VAL A 24 16.31 -3.36 0.08
N PHE A 25 15.51 -2.60 0.84
CA PHE A 25 16.03 -1.68 1.86
C PHE A 25 16.06 -2.37 3.22
N VAL A 26 17.26 -2.51 3.79
CA VAL A 26 17.49 -3.10 5.11
C VAL A 26 18.04 -2.03 6.05
N GLY A 27 17.56 -2.01 7.28
CA GLY A 27 18.04 -1.08 8.31
C GLY A 27 17.19 -1.16 9.56
N GLU A 28 17.62 -0.49 10.62
CA GLU A 28 16.94 -0.46 11.92
C GLU A 28 15.49 0.07 11.83
N GLN A 29 14.69 -0.22 12.85
CA GLN A 29 13.36 0.36 12.96
C GLN A 29 13.44 1.89 12.99
N ALA A 30 12.47 2.56 12.36
CA ALA A 30 12.42 4.01 12.26
C ALA A 30 13.62 4.66 11.53
N SER A 31 14.37 3.91 10.71
CA SER A 31 15.49 4.46 9.91
C SER A 31 15.07 5.29 8.68
N GLY A 32 13.76 5.43 8.40
CA GLY A 32 13.25 6.23 7.28
C GLY A 32 12.88 5.46 6.02
N LYS A 33 13.03 4.12 5.99
CA LYS A 33 12.68 3.27 4.85
C LYS A 33 11.25 3.52 4.33
N SER A 34 10.27 3.54 5.23
CA SER A 34 8.86 3.78 4.85
C SER A 34 8.61 5.20 4.32
N ILE A 35 9.40 6.18 4.76
CA ILE A 35 9.31 7.56 4.26
C ILE A 35 9.91 7.64 2.87
N LEU A 36 11.06 7.00 2.64
CA LEU A 36 11.67 6.87 1.32
C LEU A 36 10.73 6.20 0.31
N LEU A 37 10.10 5.08 0.67
CA LEU A 37 9.16 4.39 -0.22
C LEU A 37 7.91 5.24 -0.52
N GLN A 38 7.44 6.02 0.45
CA GLN A 38 6.39 7.00 0.24
C GLN A 38 6.86 8.15 -0.68
N LEU A 39 8.09 8.65 -0.54
CA LEU A 39 8.63 9.64 -1.47
C LEU A 39 8.67 9.09 -2.91
N VAL A 40 9.16 7.87 -3.09
CA VAL A 40 9.20 7.21 -4.41
C VAL A 40 7.79 7.09 -5.00
N LYS A 41 6.80 6.73 -4.18
CA LYS A 41 5.38 6.72 -4.56
C LYS A 41 4.90 8.12 -4.99
N LEU A 42 5.25 9.15 -4.23
CA LEU A 42 4.88 10.53 -4.54
C LEU A 42 5.45 10.99 -5.87
N ILE A 43 6.74 10.76 -6.11
CA ILE A 43 7.43 11.15 -7.34
C ILE A 43 6.77 10.51 -8.57
N LEU A 44 6.52 9.19 -8.51
CA LEU A 44 6.02 8.43 -9.65
C LEU A 44 4.52 8.70 -9.96
N ASP A 45 3.73 8.93 -8.91
CA ASP A 45 2.27 8.94 -8.97
C ASP A 45 1.61 10.25 -8.48
N ARG A 46 2.35 11.35 -8.39
CA ARG A 46 1.87 12.67 -7.93
C ARG A 46 0.49 13.08 -8.45
N ASN A 47 0.23 12.87 -9.74
CA ASN A 47 -1.04 13.25 -10.39
C ASN A 47 -2.21 12.36 -9.96
N ASP A 48 -1.94 11.06 -9.78
CA ASP A 48 -2.95 10.11 -9.33
C ASP A 48 -3.28 10.34 -7.84
N ILE A 49 -2.27 10.60 -7.02
CA ILE A 49 -2.40 10.91 -5.59
C ILE A 49 -3.25 12.17 -5.39
N THR A 50 -2.87 13.29 -6.01
CA THR A 50 -3.60 14.57 -5.89
C THR A 50 -5.03 14.47 -6.39
N ARG A 51 -5.26 13.77 -7.50
CA ARG A 51 -6.61 13.50 -8.03
C ARG A 51 -7.43 12.66 -7.07
N THR A 52 -6.85 11.61 -6.51
CA THR A 52 -7.54 10.69 -5.60
C THR A 52 -7.96 11.42 -4.33
N LEU A 53 -7.04 12.20 -3.74
CA LEU A 53 -7.36 13.07 -2.60
C LEU A 53 -8.55 14.00 -2.91
N LYS A 54 -8.51 14.72 -4.05
CA LYS A 54 -9.62 15.59 -4.48
C LYS A 54 -10.93 14.83 -4.72
N LYS A 55 -10.87 13.65 -5.33
CA LYS A 55 -12.04 12.79 -5.57
C LYS A 55 -12.73 12.39 -4.26
N HIS A 56 -11.96 12.19 -3.20
CA HIS A 56 -12.47 11.87 -1.87
C HIS A 56 -12.74 13.12 -1.01
N GLY A 57 -12.73 14.32 -1.59
CA GLY A 57 -13.13 15.56 -0.92
C GLY A 57 -12.03 16.24 -0.10
N PHE A 58 -10.77 15.80 -0.20
CA PHE A 58 -9.65 16.46 0.46
C PHE A 58 -9.18 17.68 -0.33
N ASP A 59 -9.00 18.79 0.39
CA ASP A 59 -8.40 20.03 -0.12
C ASP A 59 -7.26 20.47 0.80
N TRP A 60 -6.11 20.77 0.22
CA TRP A 60 -4.94 21.31 0.92
C TRP A 60 -4.79 22.82 0.71
N HIS A 61 -5.71 23.46 -0.02
CA HIS A 61 -5.77 24.90 -0.28
C HIS A 61 -4.46 25.46 -0.83
N GLY A 62 -3.74 24.67 -1.64
CA GLY A 62 -2.45 25.05 -2.20
C GLY A 62 -1.29 25.10 -1.19
N LYS A 63 -1.49 24.69 0.06
CA LYS A 63 -0.45 24.69 1.10
C LYS A 63 0.31 23.37 1.13
N THR A 64 1.63 23.44 1.03
CA THR A 64 2.54 22.29 1.06
C THR A 64 2.42 21.50 2.37
N GLU A 65 2.41 22.18 3.51
CA GLU A 65 2.29 21.54 4.83
C GLU A 65 1.01 20.72 4.97
N HIS A 66 -0.12 21.26 4.49
CA HIS A 66 -1.40 20.55 4.53
C HIS A 66 -1.36 19.32 3.62
N PHE A 67 -0.75 19.43 2.43
CA PHE A 67 -0.59 18.28 1.54
C PHE A 67 0.29 17.20 2.18
N LEU A 68 1.41 17.58 2.81
CA LEU A 68 2.31 16.66 3.51
C LEU A 68 1.61 15.95 4.66
N SER A 69 0.79 16.67 5.44
CA SER A 69 -0.04 16.10 6.51
C SER A 69 -1.02 15.05 5.96
N LEU A 70 -1.70 15.35 4.84
CA LEU A 70 -2.60 14.41 4.18
C LEU A 70 -1.86 13.18 3.59
N TYR A 71 -0.62 13.38 3.14
CA TYR A 71 0.13 12.35 2.43
C TYR A 71 0.89 11.41 3.38
N PHE A 72 1.77 11.96 4.22
CA PHE A 72 2.60 11.21 5.16
C PHE A 72 1.88 10.92 6.48
N GLY A 73 0.81 11.64 6.78
CA GLY A 73 0.05 11.56 8.03
C GLY A 73 0.21 12.81 8.90
N GLU A 74 -0.71 12.97 9.85
CA GLU A 74 -0.72 14.09 10.79
C GLU A 74 0.57 14.13 11.63
N GLY A 75 1.15 15.32 11.77
CA GLY A 75 2.40 15.55 12.52
C GLY A 75 3.67 15.24 11.73
N MET A 76 3.55 14.80 10.47
CA MET A 76 4.68 14.44 9.60
C MET A 76 5.05 15.54 8.60
N GLU A 77 4.53 16.76 8.77
CA GLU A 77 4.78 17.89 7.87
C GLU A 77 6.26 18.28 7.84
N LYS A 78 6.94 18.11 8.99
CA LYS A 78 8.37 18.43 9.17
C LYS A 78 9.32 17.45 8.50
N ILE A 79 8.83 16.36 7.89
CA ILE A 79 9.66 15.47 7.09
C ILE A 79 10.28 16.23 5.91
N TRP A 80 9.56 17.21 5.38
CA TRP A 80 10.02 18.03 4.28
C TRP A 80 10.34 19.44 4.76
N SER A 81 11.53 19.93 4.44
CA SER A 81 11.94 21.31 4.64
C SER A 81 12.10 21.98 3.29
N THR A 82 11.29 22.98 2.98
CA THR A 82 11.41 23.76 1.73
C THR A 82 12.80 24.40 1.56
N ALA A 83 13.52 24.67 2.67
CA ALA A 83 14.85 25.26 2.62
C ALA A 83 15.99 24.22 2.49
N ALA A 84 15.80 23.01 3.00
CA ALA A 84 16.89 22.03 3.17
C ALA A 84 16.70 20.74 2.38
N THR A 85 15.45 20.30 2.16
CA THR A 85 15.16 19.07 1.42
C THR A 85 15.44 19.31 -0.06
N LYS A 86 16.31 18.49 -0.65
CA LYS A 86 16.63 18.51 -2.07
C LYS A 86 16.51 17.10 -2.60
N ILE A 87 15.86 16.94 -3.74
CA ILE A 87 15.69 15.65 -4.41
C ILE A 87 15.99 15.82 -5.89
N THR A 88 16.78 14.89 -6.41
CA THR A 88 17.10 14.77 -7.82
C THR A 88 16.73 13.36 -8.27
N VAL A 89 15.98 13.27 -9.37
CA VAL A 89 15.48 12.03 -9.95
C VAL A 89 15.99 11.94 -11.37
N ASP A 90 16.77 10.92 -11.69
CA ASP A 90 17.37 10.75 -13.03
C ASP A 90 18.05 12.04 -13.56
N ASN A 91 18.76 12.76 -12.67
CA ASN A 91 19.41 14.07 -12.90
C ASN A 91 18.48 15.29 -13.07
N GLU A 92 17.17 15.15 -12.87
CA GLU A 92 16.21 16.25 -12.86
C GLU A 92 15.81 16.63 -11.43
N ILE A 93 15.72 17.94 -11.15
CA ILE A 93 15.29 18.42 -9.84
C ILE A 93 13.80 18.12 -9.65
N PHE A 94 13.46 17.51 -8.52
CA PHE A 94 12.06 17.28 -8.12
C PHE A 94 11.61 18.37 -7.15
N GLU A 95 10.70 19.22 -7.61
CA GLU A 95 10.09 20.29 -6.82
C GLU A 95 8.69 19.89 -6.35
N LEU A 96 8.44 19.92 -5.04
CA LEU A 96 7.15 19.51 -4.48
C LEU A 96 6.03 20.50 -4.85
N GLU A 97 6.35 21.77 -5.00
CA GLU A 97 5.44 22.84 -5.39
C GLU A 97 4.84 22.60 -6.78
N GLU A 98 5.59 21.94 -7.68
CA GLU A 98 5.07 21.54 -8.98
C GLU A 98 3.98 20.48 -8.88
N VAL A 99 4.07 19.58 -7.89
CA VAL A 99 3.03 18.56 -7.61
C VAL A 99 1.70 19.23 -7.26
N LEU A 100 1.74 20.35 -6.53
CA LEU A 100 0.55 21.04 -6.03
C LEU A 100 -0.14 21.89 -7.11
N THR A 101 0.62 22.34 -8.11
CA THR A 101 0.18 23.36 -9.09
C THR A 101 -0.14 22.78 -10.47
N LYS A 102 0.56 21.73 -10.92
CA LYS A 102 0.39 21.19 -12.27
C LYS A 102 -0.91 20.37 -12.39
N LYS A 103 -1.79 20.80 -13.30
CA LYS A 103 -2.91 19.98 -13.80
C LYS A 103 -2.42 19.13 -14.98
N GLU A 104 -1.80 17.99 -14.69
CA GLU A 104 -1.36 17.07 -15.74
C GLU A 104 -2.47 16.09 -16.19
N LYS A 105 -2.28 15.50 -17.38
CA LYS A 105 -3.19 14.51 -17.97
C LYS A 105 -3.37 13.32 -17.03
N ARG A 106 -4.54 12.66 -17.12
CA ARG A 106 -4.83 11.45 -16.35
C ARG A 106 -3.75 10.40 -16.58
N LYS A 107 -2.88 10.22 -15.59
CA LYS A 107 -1.95 9.09 -15.50
C LYS A 107 -2.57 8.03 -14.60
N ALA A 108 -2.42 6.76 -14.97
CA ALA A 108 -2.75 5.65 -14.09
C ALA A 108 -1.63 5.48 -13.06
N GLU A 109 -1.96 4.91 -11.91
CA GLU A 109 -0.96 4.50 -10.92
C GLU A 109 0.12 3.62 -11.55
N SER A 110 1.38 3.99 -11.31
CA SER A 110 2.58 3.30 -11.79
C SER A 110 3.21 2.44 -10.71
N LEU A 111 3.18 2.88 -9.44
CA LEU A 111 3.72 2.17 -8.29
C LEU A 111 2.61 1.70 -7.35
N PHE A 112 2.52 0.38 -7.17
CA PHE A 112 1.68 -0.22 -6.13
C PHE A 112 2.49 -0.38 -4.85
N LEU A 113 2.12 0.35 -3.80
CA LEU A 113 2.81 0.35 -2.50
C LEU A 113 2.00 -0.43 -1.45
N ILE A 114 2.61 -1.48 -0.89
CA ILE A 114 2.11 -2.20 0.28
C ILE A 114 2.72 -1.52 1.53
N PRO A 115 1.94 -0.89 2.41
CA PRO A 115 2.46 -0.16 3.56
C PRO A 115 2.91 -1.10 4.69
N ALA A 116 3.77 -0.59 5.58
CA ALA A 116 4.18 -1.30 6.78
C ALA A 116 3.01 -1.53 7.76
N HIS A 117 2.13 -0.55 7.93
CA HIS A 117 0.96 -0.61 8.83
C HIS A 117 -0.28 -1.30 8.21
N ARG A 118 -0.06 -2.39 7.47
CA ARG A 118 -1.11 -3.04 6.68
C ARG A 118 -2.14 -3.80 7.50
N ALA A 119 -1.86 -4.24 8.74
CA ALA A 119 -2.92 -4.82 9.59
C ALA A 119 -4.08 -3.86 9.86
N MET A 120 -3.86 -2.54 9.77
CA MET A 120 -4.90 -1.54 9.98
C MET A 120 -5.88 -1.43 8.80
N THR A 121 -5.62 -2.12 7.69
CA THR A 121 -6.43 -1.97 6.47
C THR A 121 -7.75 -2.71 6.56
N LEU A 122 -7.85 -3.70 7.44
CA LEU A 122 -9.05 -4.50 7.66
C LEU A 122 -9.78 -4.04 8.93
N LYS A 123 -11.09 -3.82 8.81
CA LYS A 123 -12.00 -3.61 9.93
C LYS A 123 -13.06 -4.70 9.89
N ASP A 124 -13.16 -5.47 10.97
CA ASP A 124 -14.12 -6.57 11.10
C ASP A 124 -14.07 -7.58 9.93
N GLY A 125 -12.86 -7.81 9.41
CA GLY A 125 -12.61 -8.75 8.31
C GLY A 125 -12.89 -8.16 6.91
N TRP A 126 -13.16 -6.86 6.78
CA TRP A 126 -13.37 -6.23 5.48
C TRP A 126 -12.43 -5.03 5.28
N PRO A 127 -11.86 -4.82 4.08
CA PRO A 127 -11.05 -3.64 3.80
C PRO A 127 -11.86 -2.36 3.96
N ARG A 128 -11.30 -1.39 4.69
CA ARG A 128 -11.91 -0.08 4.90
C ARG A 128 -11.92 0.72 3.60
N ALA A 129 -12.97 1.48 3.35
CA ALA A 129 -12.99 2.42 2.23
C ALA A 129 -12.01 3.58 2.49
N PHE A 130 -11.56 4.27 1.44
CA PHE A 130 -10.65 5.41 1.56
C PHE A 130 -11.13 6.48 2.56
N THR A 131 -12.44 6.74 2.59
CA THR A 131 -13.10 7.75 3.43
C THR A 131 -13.35 7.30 4.88
N ASP A 132 -13.14 6.02 5.19
CA ASP A 132 -13.33 5.51 6.56
C ASP A 132 -12.14 5.82 7.48
N TYR A 133 -11.05 6.35 6.91
CA TYR A 133 -9.83 6.72 7.62
C TYR A 133 -9.90 8.16 8.13
N ALA A 134 -9.17 8.44 9.20
CA ALA A 134 -9.02 9.79 9.71
C ALA A 134 -8.28 10.66 8.68
N ILE A 135 -8.51 11.97 8.73
CA ILE A 135 -7.82 12.92 7.84
C ILE A 135 -6.30 12.77 7.99
N GLY A 136 -5.83 12.62 9.23
CA GLY A 136 -4.42 12.42 9.58
C GLY A 136 -3.82 11.05 9.28
N ASP A 137 -4.59 10.06 8.81
CA ASP A 137 -4.01 8.77 8.42
C ASP A 137 -3.21 8.90 7.11
N PRO A 138 -2.06 8.22 6.94
CA PRO A 138 -1.24 8.34 5.74
C PRO A 138 -1.99 7.91 4.46
N TYR A 139 -1.82 8.66 3.38
CA TYR A 139 -2.44 8.39 2.07
C TYR A 139 -2.22 6.95 1.61
N VAL A 140 -1.01 6.43 1.78
CA VAL A 140 -0.62 5.10 1.27
C VAL A 140 -1.37 3.95 1.96
N VAL A 141 -1.76 4.13 3.22
CA VAL A 141 -2.60 3.16 3.94
C VAL A 141 -4.02 3.19 3.43
N LYS A 142 -4.60 4.40 3.28
CA LYS A 142 -5.94 4.62 2.72
C LYS A 142 -6.07 4.01 1.33
N GLN A 143 -5.10 4.32 0.46
CA GLN A 143 -5.09 3.88 -0.93
C GLN A 143 -4.92 2.36 -1.05
N PHE A 144 -4.02 1.78 -0.28
CA PHE A 144 -3.82 0.33 -0.27
C PHE A 144 -5.09 -0.41 0.19
N SER A 145 -5.73 0.06 1.26
CA SER A 145 -7.01 -0.48 1.74
C SER A 145 -8.11 -0.41 0.67
N GLU A 146 -8.22 0.72 -0.02
CA GLU A 146 -9.19 0.91 -1.10
C GLU A 146 -8.92 -0.06 -2.27
N HIS A 147 -7.66 -0.30 -2.62
CA HIS A 147 -7.31 -1.32 -3.61
C HIS A 147 -7.74 -2.72 -3.19
N LEU A 148 -7.53 -3.11 -1.93
CA LEU A 148 -7.99 -4.40 -1.41
C LEU A 148 -9.52 -4.49 -1.44
N ARG A 149 -10.23 -3.41 -1.12
CA ARG A 149 -11.69 -3.35 -1.17
C ARG A 149 -12.20 -3.61 -2.59
N LEU A 150 -11.66 -2.88 -3.56
CA LEU A 150 -12.02 -3.01 -4.97
C LEU A 150 -11.67 -4.41 -5.52
N LEU A 151 -10.52 -4.98 -5.10
CA LEU A 151 -10.13 -6.35 -5.46
C LEU A 151 -11.19 -7.36 -5.01
N LEU A 152 -11.64 -7.29 -3.76
CA LEU A 152 -12.67 -8.20 -3.24
C LEU A 152 -14.03 -7.99 -3.91
N GLU A 153 -14.40 -6.74 -4.19
CA GLU A 153 -15.62 -6.41 -4.92
C GLU A 153 -15.60 -6.96 -6.34
N MET A 154 -14.47 -6.86 -7.05
CA MET A 154 -14.30 -7.42 -8.39
C MET A 154 -14.26 -8.95 -8.39
N SER A 155 -13.68 -9.58 -7.36
CA SER A 155 -13.67 -11.04 -7.20
C SER A 155 -15.05 -11.64 -6.89
N SER A 156 -16.08 -10.80 -6.75
CA SER A 156 -17.44 -11.23 -6.40
C SER A 156 -18.16 -12.08 -7.47
N GLY A 157 -17.51 -12.44 -8.58
CA GLY A 157 -18.06 -13.29 -9.65
C GLY A 157 -17.34 -14.63 -9.91
N SER A 158 -16.23 -14.94 -9.24
CA SER A 158 -15.55 -16.24 -9.38
C SER A 158 -16.19 -17.30 -8.47
N SER A 159 -16.28 -18.55 -8.94
CA SER A 159 -16.93 -19.69 -8.26
C SER A 159 -16.24 -20.13 -6.97
N GLU A 160 -15.03 -19.66 -6.67
CA GLU A 160 -14.32 -19.97 -5.44
C GLU A 160 -14.22 -18.74 -4.53
N ASP A 161 -14.85 -18.83 -3.36
CA ASP A 161 -14.73 -17.85 -2.26
C ASP A 161 -13.41 -18.03 -1.46
N ILE A 162 -12.47 -18.83 -1.97
CA ILE A 162 -11.19 -19.11 -1.31
C ILE A 162 -10.18 -18.02 -1.69
N ILE A 163 -9.76 -17.23 -0.73
CA ILE A 163 -8.64 -16.28 -0.87
C ILE A 163 -7.32 -17.02 -0.69
N PHE A 164 -7.23 -17.96 0.24
CA PHE A 164 -6.05 -18.79 0.43
C PHE A 164 -6.42 -20.16 1.01
N PRO A 165 -5.77 -21.26 0.59
CA PRO A 165 -4.75 -21.36 -0.46
C PRO A 165 -5.34 -21.28 -1.88
N GLN A 166 -4.61 -20.70 -2.84
CA GLN A 166 -4.97 -20.72 -4.27
C GLN A 166 -3.92 -21.46 -5.11
N ALA A 167 -4.36 -22.36 -5.98
CA ALA A 167 -3.49 -23.00 -6.96
C ALA A 167 -3.08 -22.02 -8.07
N GLY A 168 -1.86 -22.17 -8.61
CA GLY A 168 -1.36 -21.35 -9.71
C GLY A 168 -0.96 -19.90 -9.36
N ARG A 169 -1.25 -19.42 -8.14
CA ARG A 169 -0.84 -18.08 -7.68
C ARG A 169 0.59 -18.00 -7.16
N MET A 170 1.10 -19.08 -6.57
CA MET A 170 2.47 -19.14 -6.05
C MET A 170 2.97 -20.57 -6.06
N ASN A 171 4.29 -20.74 -5.87
CA ASN A 171 4.92 -22.05 -5.75
C ASN A 171 4.25 -22.88 -4.65
N LYS A 172 3.99 -24.16 -4.93
CA LYS A 172 3.34 -25.09 -4.00
C LYS A 172 4.05 -25.14 -2.64
N ILE A 173 5.38 -25.23 -2.61
CA ILE A 173 6.17 -25.32 -1.36
C ILE A 173 5.94 -24.08 -0.50
N ILE A 174 5.99 -22.88 -1.10
CA ILE A 174 5.76 -21.62 -0.40
C ILE A 174 4.32 -21.57 0.14
N ARG A 175 3.35 -21.94 -0.69
CA ARG A 175 1.94 -21.96 -0.31
C ARG A 175 1.67 -22.92 0.85
N ASP A 176 2.21 -24.13 0.78
CA ASP A 176 1.98 -25.15 1.79
C ASP A 176 2.66 -24.72 3.12
N THR A 177 3.87 -24.15 3.05
CA THR A 177 4.58 -23.57 4.21
C THR A 177 3.77 -22.45 4.88
N ILE A 178 3.22 -21.52 4.09
CA ILE A 178 2.36 -20.44 4.61
C ILE A 178 1.09 -21.04 5.25
N GLY A 179 0.47 -22.01 4.59
CA GLY A 179 -0.74 -22.66 5.08
C GLY A 179 -0.53 -23.32 6.44
N GLU A 180 0.58 -24.02 6.60
CA GLU A 180 0.93 -24.68 7.86
C GLU A 180 1.31 -23.68 8.95
N ASN A 181 2.22 -22.74 8.65
CA ASN A 181 2.87 -21.92 9.69
C ASN A 181 2.12 -20.63 10.04
N ILE A 182 1.36 -20.05 9.10
CA ILE A 182 0.60 -18.80 9.35
C ILE A 182 -0.87 -19.10 9.65
N PHE A 183 -1.44 -20.06 8.95
CA PHE A 183 -2.88 -20.36 9.03
C PHE A 183 -3.20 -21.65 9.81
N GLY A 184 -2.21 -22.46 10.19
CA GLY A 184 -2.45 -23.70 10.93
C GLY A 184 -3.35 -24.70 10.16
N GLY A 185 -3.27 -24.70 8.83
CA GLY A 185 -4.13 -25.48 7.95
C GLY A 185 -5.50 -24.86 7.66
N ALA A 186 -5.83 -23.71 8.25
CA ALA A 186 -7.07 -22.98 7.96
C ALA A 186 -7.06 -22.39 6.53
N GLN A 187 -8.26 -22.26 5.96
CA GLN A 187 -8.46 -21.54 4.70
C GLN A 187 -8.86 -20.10 4.99
N VAL A 188 -8.36 -19.14 4.21
CA VAL A 188 -8.86 -17.76 4.21
C VAL A 188 -9.97 -17.68 3.17
N LYS A 189 -11.20 -17.36 3.60
CA LYS A 189 -12.37 -17.32 2.72
C LYS A 189 -13.07 -15.98 2.77
N LEU A 190 -13.74 -15.63 1.67
CA LEU A 190 -14.72 -14.58 1.61
C LEU A 190 -16.10 -15.13 2.01
N ASP A 191 -16.52 -14.90 3.24
CA ASP A 191 -17.85 -15.25 3.73
C ASP A 191 -18.89 -14.28 3.17
N ARG A 192 -19.85 -14.83 2.42
CA ARG A 192 -21.00 -14.11 1.86
C ARG A 192 -22.34 -14.60 2.40
N SER A 193 -22.33 -15.55 3.33
CA SER A 193 -23.54 -16.16 3.88
C SER A 193 -24.35 -15.21 4.75
N GLY A 194 -23.66 -14.24 5.37
CA GLY A 194 -24.28 -13.22 6.23
C GLY A 194 -24.75 -11.97 5.47
N LEU A 195 -25.33 -11.03 6.23
CA LEU A 195 -25.81 -9.73 5.71
C LEU A 195 -24.69 -8.82 5.20
N ARG A 196 -23.43 -9.10 5.57
CA ARG A 196 -22.24 -8.36 5.13
C ARG A 196 -21.14 -9.34 4.73
N LYS A 197 -20.48 -9.02 3.62
CA LYS A 197 -19.27 -9.72 3.16
C LYS A 197 -18.14 -9.48 4.15
N ARG A 198 -17.36 -10.52 4.43
CA ARG A 198 -16.19 -10.44 5.31
C ARG A 198 -15.21 -11.56 5.02
N ILE A 199 -13.94 -11.32 5.29
CA ILE A 199 -12.92 -12.35 5.27
C ILE A 199 -12.97 -13.11 6.60
N VAL A 200 -12.96 -14.44 6.53
CA VAL A 200 -12.96 -15.36 7.69
C VAL A 200 -11.85 -16.38 7.54
N LEU A 201 -11.46 -16.98 8.66
CA LEU A 201 -10.70 -18.22 8.64
C LEU A 201 -11.67 -19.38 8.73
N ASP A 202 -11.57 -20.33 7.81
CA ASP A 202 -12.32 -21.58 7.85
C ASP A 202 -11.43 -22.70 8.39
N VAL A 203 -11.81 -23.21 9.56
CA VAL A 203 -11.17 -24.34 10.24
C VAL A 203 -12.17 -25.48 10.29
N ALA A 204 -11.97 -26.49 9.45
CA ALA A 204 -12.83 -27.68 9.39
C ALA A 204 -14.34 -27.36 9.26
N GLY A 205 -14.71 -26.33 8.49
CA GLY A 205 -16.09 -25.88 8.28
C GLY A 205 -16.56 -24.82 9.28
N SER A 206 -15.75 -24.47 10.29
CA SER A 206 -16.06 -23.42 11.25
C SER A 206 -15.49 -22.08 10.77
N HIS A 207 -16.38 -21.11 10.51
CA HIS A 207 -16.00 -19.76 10.10
C HIS A 207 -15.64 -18.89 11.31
N LEU A 208 -14.34 -18.73 11.53
CA LEU A 208 -13.79 -17.90 12.60
C LEU A 208 -13.70 -16.43 12.16
N PRO A 209 -14.33 -15.49 12.90
CA PRO A 209 -14.36 -14.09 12.54
C PRO A 209 -13.01 -13.41 12.77
N PHE A 210 -12.79 -12.27 12.11
CA PHE A 210 -11.56 -11.48 12.15
C PHE A 210 -11.00 -11.22 13.57
N MET A 211 -11.86 -11.05 14.57
CA MET A 211 -11.43 -10.81 15.96
C MET A 211 -10.70 -11.99 16.60
N THR A 212 -10.85 -13.21 16.07
CA THR A 212 -10.13 -14.40 16.54
C THR A 212 -8.74 -14.54 15.93
N TRP A 213 -8.41 -13.73 14.92
CA TRP A 213 -7.16 -13.86 14.20
C TRP A 213 -5.98 -13.38 15.04
N SER A 214 -4.86 -14.07 14.91
CA SER A 214 -3.59 -13.62 15.48
C SER A 214 -3.08 -12.35 14.80
N THR A 215 -2.20 -11.61 15.46
CA THR A 215 -1.54 -10.43 14.88
C THR A 215 -0.83 -10.76 13.57
N GLY A 216 -0.14 -11.92 13.51
CA GLY A 216 0.53 -12.37 12.30
C GLY A 216 -0.43 -12.59 11.13
N GLN A 217 -1.61 -13.17 11.37
CA GLN A 217 -2.64 -13.35 10.34
C GLN A 217 -3.21 -12.00 9.86
N ARG A 218 -3.44 -11.06 10.79
CA ARG A 218 -3.93 -9.71 10.45
C ARG A 218 -2.93 -8.91 9.62
N GLU A 219 -1.64 -9.08 9.85
CA GLU A 219 -0.58 -8.46 9.04
C GLU A 219 -0.37 -9.18 7.69
N PHE A 220 -0.49 -10.51 7.68
CA PHE A 220 -0.14 -11.31 6.50
C PHE A 220 -1.24 -11.34 5.44
N VAL A 221 -2.53 -11.38 5.82
CA VAL A 221 -3.62 -11.44 4.84
C VAL A 221 -3.64 -10.23 3.89
N PRO A 222 -3.54 -8.97 4.36
CA PRO A 222 -3.42 -7.81 3.47
C PRO A 222 -2.19 -7.89 2.56
N LEU A 223 -1.03 -8.31 3.10
CA LEU A 223 0.19 -8.52 2.31
C LEU A 223 -0.04 -9.51 1.17
N LEU A 224 -0.60 -10.67 1.50
CA LEU A 224 -0.90 -11.73 0.55
C LEU A 224 -1.82 -11.22 -0.57
N MET A 225 -2.90 -10.51 -0.22
CA MET A 225 -3.82 -9.95 -1.20
C MET A 225 -3.14 -8.88 -2.08
N GLY A 226 -2.29 -8.03 -1.50
CA GLY A 226 -1.50 -7.06 -2.25
C GLY A 226 -0.53 -7.72 -3.25
N LEU A 227 0.12 -8.82 -2.84
CA LEU A 227 0.97 -9.62 -3.73
C LEU A 227 0.14 -10.25 -4.86
N TYR A 228 -1.04 -10.79 -4.55
CA TYR A 228 -1.95 -11.38 -5.55
C TYR A 228 -2.41 -10.38 -6.61
N GLN A 229 -2.73 -9.16 -6.20
CA GLN A 229 -3.09 -8.08 -7.11
C GLN A 229 -1.94 -7.69 -8.03
N SER A 230 -0.71 -7.81 -7.54
CA SER A 230 0.49 -7.36 -8.26
C SER A 230 1.06 -8.41 -9.21
N MET A 231 0.67 -9.67 -9.05
CA MET A 231 1.05 -10.74 -9.97
C MET A 231 0.22 -10.63 -11.26
N PRO A 232 0.86 -10.48 -12.44
CA PRO A 232 0.14 -10.34 -13.69
C PRO A 232 -0.64 -11.63 -14.00
N SER A 233 -1.96 -11.50 -14.16
CA SER A 233 -2.72 -12.42 -15.01
C SER A 233 -2.14 -12.29 -16.42
N GLY A 234 -1.63 -13.37 -17.00
CA GLY A 234 -0.78 -13.36 -18.20
C GLY A 234 -1.14 -12.29 -19.24
N GLY A 235 -0.20 -11.36 -19.49
CA GLY A 235 -0.29 -10.34 -20.54
C GLY A 235 -0.42 -8.88 -20.10
N ALA A 236 -0.74 -8.60 -18.83
CA ALA A 236 -0.89 -7.21 -18.35
C ALA A 236 0.45 -6.49 -18.11
N ARG A 237 0.47 -5.17 -18.32
CA ARG A 237 1.63 -4.29 -18.07
C ARG A 237 2.05 -4.38 -16.60
N LYS A 238 3.32 -4.76 -16.34
CA LYS A 238 3.86 -4.87 -14.98
C LYS A 238 3.84 -3.50 -14.29
N LYS A 239 3.22 -3.41 -13.11
CA LYS A 239 3.37 -2.26 -12.20
C LYS A 239 4.64 -2.44 -11.38
N ILE A 240 5.27 -1.33 -10.99
CA ILE A 240 6.34 -1.37 -9.99
C ILE A 240 5.68 -1.70 -8.64
N ILE A 241 6.30 -2.56 -7.85
CA ILE A 241 5.78 -2.96 -6.53
C ILE A 241 6.80 -2.50 -5.48
N SER A 242 6.33 -1.78 -4.47
CA SER A 242 7.12 -1.45 -3.29
C SER A 242 6.44 -2.04 -2.06
N ILE A 243 7.23 -2.59 -1.13
CA ILE A 243 6.74 -3.19 0.11
C ILE A 243 7.45 -2.52 1.27
N GLY A 244 6.68 -1.86 2.14
CA GLY A 244 7.14 -1.37 3.43
C GLY A 244 7.20 -2.52 4.43
N LEU A 245 8.39 -2.75 4.99
CA LEU A 245 8.66 -3.71 6.07
C LEU A 245 8.84 -2.97 7.40
#